data_AF-A0A9P0Q171-F1
#
_entry.id   AF-A0A9P0Q171-F1
#
_cell.length_a   1.000
_cell.length_b   1.000
_cell.length_c   1.000
_cell.angle_alpha   90.00
_cell.angle_beta   90.00
_cell.angle_gamma   90.00
#
_symmetry.space_group_name_H-M   'P 1'
#
loop_
_entity.id
_entity.type
_entity.pdbx_description
1 polymer ?
#
loop_
_entity_poly.entity_id
_entity_poly.type
_entity_poly.pdbx_seq_one_letter_code
_entity_poly.pdbx_strand_id
1 'polypeptide(L)'
;MTMTENAQSNITLILNSFDKFIHLIENPYWVKKANVEEIKTAFKLGSFIEKVIKNFGINELEQFNIILQKWWKTNNHYKIYDKCFFELACDKLLGLFFKTENIPENILEIAIRVYTSLYKQERLRSFLSKMIIQSSSVEAVADFVKIVSDPKELEYAIVLQHWTHLCQTKKQDIVKNNIAEMLKSYKVTSSLPILIGVLSIDDIKESDIFTQHLILQSLLDKLLDRSLLSKEFWIALCKMVDKTLLIKVCAKNEDFLISLLNFVVYTGSLMNKACQGVWQTDSRISFCTEIGYDDIFQILNSLVKADEKVRKVVIGRLSDAKSEFDSDIWDDLKRDLN
;
A
#
# COMPACT_ATOMS: atom_id res chain seq x y z
N MET A 1 -16.95 34.44 -29.91
CA MET A 1 -17.71 34.54 -28.65
C MET A 1 -16.87 35.31 -27.66
N THR A 2 -17.07 36.62 -27.59
CA THR A 2 -16.38 37.54 -26.68
C THR A 2 -16.90 37.32 -25.26
N MET A 3 -16.08 36.73 -24.38
CA MET A 3 -16.31 36.86 -22.94
C MET A 3 -16.33 38.36 -22.61
N THR A 4 -17.38 38.82 -21.93
CA THR A 4 -17.45 40.18 -21.42
C THR A 4 -16.27 40.42 -20.47
N GLU A 5 -15.64 41.60 -20.49
CA GLU A 5 -14.47 41.92 -19.65
C GLU A 5 -14.72 41.62 -18.15
N ASN A 6 -15.98 41.70 -17.72
CA ASN A 6 -16.45 41.33 -16.39
C ASN A 6 -16.32 39.82 -16.07
N ALA A 7 -16.49 38.93 -17.05
CA ALA A 7 -16.34 37.49 -16.82
C ALA A 7 -14.87 37.10 -16.64
N GLN A 8 -13.97 37.74 -17.40
CA GLN A 8 -12.53 37.47 -17.34
C GLN A 8 -11.90 38.00 -16.05
N SER A 9 -12.33 39.18 -15.58
CA SER A 9 -11.91 39.72 -14.29
C SER A 9 -12.37 38.84 -13.11
N ASN A 10 -13.61 38.33 -13.15
CA ASN A 10 -14.15 37.43 -12.13
C ASN A 10 -13.41 36.09 -12.07
N ILE A 11 -13.07 35.48 -13.22
CA ILE A 11 -12.30 34.22 -13.25
C ILE A 11 -10.90 34.44 -12.66
N THR A 12 -10.25 35.54 -13.02
CA THR A 12 -8.91 35.87 -12.49
C THR A 12 -8.94 36.06 -10.96
N LEU A 13 -9.99 36.69 -10.44
CA LEU A 13 -10.19 36.84 -8.98
C LEU A 13 -10.36 35.49 -8.27
N ILE A 14 -11.08 34.54 -8.88
CA ILE A 14 -11.23 33.18 -8.34
C ILE A 14 -9.87 32.50 -8.31
N LEU A 15 -9.13 32.46 -9.43
CA LEU A 15 -7.81 31.82 -9.49
C LEU A 15 -6.83 32.41 -8.45
N ASN A 16 -6.76 33.73 -8.35
CA ASN A 16 -5.94 34.41 -7.34
C ASN A 16 -6.35 34.07 -5.89
N SER A 17 -7.62 33.77 -5.66
CA SER A 17 -8.10 33.37 -4.33
C SER A 17 -7.60 31.98 -3.94
N PHE A 18 -7.56 31.04 -4.89
CA PHE A 18 -6.98 29.72 -4.69
C PHE A 18 -5.47 29.80 -4.43
N ASP A 19 -4.75 30.63 -5.18
CA ASP A 19 -3.31 30.85 -4.99
C ASP A 19 -3.00 31.40 -3.60
N LYS A 20 -3.72 32.44 -3.17
CA LYS A 20 -3.58 33.02 -1.84
C LYS A 20 -3.84 31.99 -0.74
N PHE A 21 -4.84 31.15 -0.92
CA PHE A 21 -5.16 30.11 0.06
C PHE A 21 -4.05 29.05 0.15
N ILE A 22 -3.53 28.58 -0.99
CA ILE A 22 -2.40 27.65 -1.00
C ILE A 22 -1.19 28.26 -0.30
N HIS A 23 -0.88 29.52 -0.59
CA HIS A 23 0.24 30.21 0.05
C HIS A 23 0.10 30.24 1.58
N LEU A 24 -1.11 30.45 2.10
CA LEU A 24 -1.39 30.39 3.54
C LEU A 24 -1.20 28.98 4.12
N ILE A 25 -1.55 27.93 3.39
CA ILE A 25 -1.39 26.54 3.85
C ILE A 25 0.08 26.10 3.81
N GLU A 26 0.82 26.49 2.78
CA GLU A 26 2.22 26.10 2.58
C GLU A 26 3.19 26.89 3.47
N ASN A 27 2.79 28.06 3.97
CA ASN A 27 3.59 28.87 4.88
C ASN A 27 3.06 28.82 6.33
N PRO A 28 3.35 27.77 7.13
CA PRO A 28 2.79 27.63 8.47
C PRO A 28 3.21 28.74 9.46
N TYR A 29 4.25 29.53 9.14
CA TYR A 29 4.82 30.49 10.08
C TYR A 29 3.93 31.71 10.36
N TRP A 30 3.02 32.07 9.45
CA TRP A 30 2.13 33.23 9.66
C TRP A 30 1.21 33.00 10.86
N VAL A 31 0.83 31.75 11.12
CA VAL A 31 -0.10 31.36 12.19
C VAL A 31 0.36 31.85 13.57
N LYS A 32 1.67 31.86 13.83
CA LYS A 32 2.24 32.30 15.13
C LYS A 32 2.16 33.81 15.34
N LYS A 33 2.09 34.58 14.25
CA LYS A 33 2.12 36.05 14.26
C LYS A 33 0.80 36.67 13.82
N ALA A 34 -0.18 35.84 13.50
CA ALA A 34 -1.44 36.26 12.93
C ALA A 34 -2.25 37.09 13.93
N ASN A 35 -2.75 38.24 13.47
CA ASN A 35 -3.74 39.01 14.22
C ASN A 35 -5.17 38.50 13.94
N VAL A 36 -6.13 38.97 14.74
CA VAL A 36 -7.55 38.56 14.65
C VAL A 36 -8.13 38.75 13.24
N GLU A 37 -7.80 39.85 12.57
CA GLU A 37 -8.35 40.17 11.25
C GLU A 37 -7.73 39.33 10.13
N GLU A 38 -6.44 39.00 10.24
CA GLU A 38 -5.77 38.04 9.35
C GLU A 38 -6.41 36.65 9.45
N ILE A 39 -6.67 36.18 10.69
CA ILE A 39 -7.33 34.88 10.93
C ILE A 39 -8.73 34.89 10.31
N LYS A 40 -9.54 35.93 10.57
CA LYS A 40 -10.88 36.07 9.96
C LYS A 40 -10.81 36.07 8.44
N THR A 41 -9.85 36.78 7.87
CA THR A 41 -9.69 36.88 6.41
C THR A 41 -9.31 35.53 5.80
N ALA A 42 -8.40 34.79 6.43
CA ALA A 42 -8.02 33.44 6.01
C ALA A 42 -9.21 32.48 6.02
N PHE A 43 -10.00 32.44 7.10
CA PHE A 43 -11.19 31.58 7.17
C PHE A 43 -12.30 32.00 6.20
N LYS A 44 -12.48 33.31 5.95
CA LYS A 44 -13.39 33.80 4.90
C LYS A 44 -12.94 33.34 3.51
N LEU A 45 -11.64 33.36 3.24
CA LEU A 45 -11.07 32.87 1.99
C LEU A 45 -11.29 31.36 1.82
N GLY A 46 -11.04 30.57 2.87
CA GLY A 46 -11.33 29.13 2.87
C GLY A 46 -12.82 28.84 2.63
N SER A 47 -13.71 29.58 3.31
CA SER A 47 -15.16 29.43 3.13
C SER A 47 -15.62 29.82 1.73
N PHE A 48 -15.00 30.84 1.14
CA PHE A 48 -15.23 31.22 -0.26
C PHE A 48 -14.84 30.08 -1.21
N ILE A 49 -13.67 29.46 -1.02
CA ILE A 49 -13.21 28.34 -1.83
C ILE A 49 -14.17 27.14 -1.72
N GLU A 50 -14.57 26.76 -0.50
CA GLU A 50 -15.53 25.65 -0.31
C GLU A 50 -16.85 25.92 -1.05
N LYS A 51 -17.35 27.17 -1.01
CA LYS A 51 -18.57 27.57 -1.73
C LYS A 51 -18.39 27.52 -3.24
N VAL A 52 -17.24 27.98 -3.76
CA VAL A 52 -16.93 27.93 -5.18
C VAL A 52 -16.90 26.48 -5.67
N ILE A 53 -16.20 25.60 -4.98
CA ILE A 53 -16.14 24.16 -5.32
C ILE A 53 -17.53 23.53 -5.28
N LYS A 54 -18.35 23.85 -4.26
CA LYS A 54 -19.70 23.32 -4.13
C LYS A 54 -20.67 23.79 -5.22
N ASN A 55 -20.43 24.99 -5.77
CA ASN A 55 -21.30 25.57 -6.78
C ASN A 55 -21.03 25.06 -8.20
N PHE A 56 -19.91 24.36 -8.44
CA PHE A 56 -19.63 23.72 -9.72
C PHE A 56 -20.34 22.37 -9.84
N GLY A 57 -20.94 22.08 -11.00
CA GLY A 57 -21.35 20.73 -11.36
C GLY A 57 -20.13 19.81 -11.57
N ILE A 58 -20.33 18.48 -11.56
CA ILE A 58 -19.24 17.49 -11.67
C ILE A 58 -18.34 17.74 -12.90
N ASN A 59 -18.95 17.97 -14.07
CA ASN A 59 -18.21 18.20 -15.32
C ASN A 59 -17.54 19.59 -15.38
N GLU A 60 -18.14 20.60 -14.73
CA GLU A 60 -17.62 21.97 -14.70
C GLU A 60 -16.43 22.09 -13.75
N LEU A 61 -16.45 21.33 -12.65
CA LEU A 61 -15.36 21.26 -11.69
C LEU A 61 -14.09 20.64 -12.30
N GLU A 62 -14.23 19.61 -13.13
CA GLU A 62 -13.10 19.02 -13.85
C GLU A 62 -12.46 20.02 -14.82
N GLN A 63 -13.28 20.76 -15.58
CA GLN A 63 -12.79 21.80 -16.47
C GLN A 63 -12.10 22.93 -15.69
N PHE A 64 -12.69 23.37 -14.57
CA PHE A 64 -12.09 24.36 -13.68
C PHE A 64 -10.74 23.89 -13.12
N ASN A 65 -10.63 22.64 -12.68
CA ASN A 65 -9.38 22.06 -12.18
C ASN A 65 -8.29 22.04 -13.27
N ILE A 66 -8.63 21.73 -14.52
CA ILE A 66 -7.68 21.79 -15.64
C ILE A 66 -7.16 23.22 -15.84
N ILE A 67 -8.06 24.22 -15.79
CA ILE A 67 -7.70 25.64 -15.90
C ILE A 67 -6.80 26.06 -14.72
N LEU A 68 -7.16 25.68 -13.50
CA LEU A 68 -6.41 26.00 -12.28
C LEU A 68 -5.01 25.38 -12.29
N GLN A 69 -4.88 24.12 -12.74
CA GLN A 69 -3.57 23.48 -12.89
C GLN A 69 -2.71 24.16 -13.95
N LYS A 70 -3.31 24.60 -15.07
CA LYS A 70 -2.60 25.36 -16.10
C LYS A 70 -2.12 26.71 -15.58
N TRP A 71 -2.95 27.39 -14.77
CA TRP A 71 -2.60 28.62 -14.08
C TRP A 71 -1.41 28.42 -13.13
N TRP A 72 -1.44 27.40 -12.27
CA TRP A 72 -0.33 27.06 -11.37
C TRP A 72 0.98 26.73 -12.10
N LYS A 73 0.91 25.97 -13.19
CA LYS A 73 2.08 25.70 -14.03
C LYS A 73 2.70 26.98 -14.58
N THR A 74 1.88 27.97 -14.92
CA THR A 74 2.34 29.28 -15.42
C THR A 74 3.01 30.11 -14.32
N ASN A 75 2.60 29.91 -13.06
CA ASN A 75 3.16 30.57 -11.87
C ASN A 75 4.26 29.75 -11.17
N ASN A 76 4.82 28.72 -11.81
CA ASN A 76 5.85 27.81 -11.25
C ASN A 76 5.43 27.06 -9.97
N HIS A 77 4.13 26.83 -9.78
CA HIS A 77 3.62 25.96 -8.72
C HIS A 77 3.53 24.51 -9.23
N TYR A 78 4.38 23.62 -8.71
CA TYR A 78 4.47 22.22 -9.16
C TYR A 78 3.63 21.24 -8.34
N LYS A 79 3.21 21.63 -7.14
CA LYS A 79 2.38 20.78 -6.27
C LYS A 79 0.92 20.88 -6.69
N ILE A 80 0.35 19.73 -7.06
CA ILE A 80 -1.04 19.64 -7.51
C ILE A 80 -1.92 19.30 -6.31
N TYR A 81 -2.95 20.11 -6.10
CA TYR A 81 -4.00 19.88 -5.10
C TYR A 81 -5.24 19.33 -5.79
N ASP A 82 -5.83 18.27 -5.24
CA ASP A 82 -7.04 17.66 -5.76
C ASP A 82 -8.31 18.40 -5.29
N LYS A 83 -9.47 18.01 -5.84
CA LYS A 83 -10.76 18.60 -5.45
C LYS A 83 -11.08 18.37 -3.96
N CYS A 84 -10.75 17.20 -3.44
CA CYS A 84 -11.04 16.81 -2.06
C CYS A 84 -10.26 17.66 -1.05
N PHE A 85 -9.11 18.20 -1.45
CA PHE A 85 -8.36 19.17 -0.67
C PHE A 85 -9.15 20.46 -0.42
N PHE A 86 -9.85 20.97 -1.44
CA PHE A 86 -10.58 22.24 -1.36
C PHE A 86 -12.00 22.12 -0.80
N GLU A 87 -12.62 20.94 -0.87
CA GLU A 87 -13.96 20.67 -0.29
C GLU A 87 -14.03 20.95 1.22
N LEU A 88 -12.89 20.79 1.92
CA LEU A 88 -12.76 21.02 3.36
C LEU A 88 -11.64 22.04 3.66
N ALA A 89 -11.52 23.10 2.84
CA ALA A 89 -10.48 24.12 2.95
C ALA A 89 -10.37 24.74 4.36
N CYS A 90 -11.48 25.02 5.03
CA CYS A 90 -11.47 25.55 6.40
C CYS A 90 -10.98 24.54 7.43
N ASP A 91 -11.20 23.24 7.22
CA ASP A 91 -10.68 22.19 8.10
C ASP A 91 -9.15 22.09 7.94
N LYS A 92 -8.64 22.28 6.73
CA LYS A 92 -7.20 22.32 6.46
C LYS A 92 -6.54 23.52 7.15
N LEU A 93 -7.16 24.70 7.06
CA LEU A 93 -6.71 25.87 7.80
C LEU A 93 -6.70 25.62 9.30
N LEU A 94 -7.82 25.14 9.87
CA LEU A 94 -7.88 24.86 11.30
C LEU A 94 -6.84 23.80 11.73
N GLY A 95 -6.60 22.80 10.88
CA GLY A 95 -5.53 21.81 11.08
C GLY A 95 -4.14 22.41 11.13
N LEU A 96 -3.88 23.49 10.39
CA LEU A 96 -2.62 24.23 10.45
C LEU A 96 -2.41 24.83 11.85
N PHE A 97 -3.45 25.42 12.45
CA PHE A 97 -3.39 25.98 13.80
C PHE A 97 -3.08 24.90 14.85
N PHE A 98 -3.76 23.75 14.79
CA PHE A 98 -3.53 22.64 15.72
C PHE A 98 -2.18 21.95 15.56
N LYS A 99 -1.61 21.95 14.34
CA LYS A 99 -0.30 21.31 14.06
C LYS A 99 0.88 22.23 14.29
N THR A 100 0.66 23.52 14.52
CA THR A 100 1.74 24.48 14.72
C THR A 100 2.27 24.39 16.15
N GLU A 101 3.50 23.93 16.31
CA GLU A 101 4.16 23.86 17.62
C GLU A 101 4.28 25.23 18.29
N ASN A 102 4.04 25.30 19.60
CA ASN A 102 4.14 26.51 20.41
C ASN A 102 3.25 27.66 19.91
N ILE A 103 2.04 27.35 19.43
CA ILE A 103 1.06 28.37 19.10
C ILE A 103 0.50 29.03 20.38
N PRO A 104 0.40 30.36 20.45
CA PRO A 104 -0.26 31.04 21.56
C PRO A 104 -1.73 30.60 21.71
N GLU A 105 -2.15 30.28 22.94
CA GLU A 105 -3.51 29.77 23.23
C GLU A 105 -4.61 30.72 22.75
N ASN A 106 -4.41 32.03 22.93
CA ASN A 106 -5.34 33.06 22.46
C ASN A 106 -5.53 33.03 20.94
N ILE A 107 -4.47 32.78 20.15
CA ILE A 107 -4.55 32.68 18.69
C ILE A 107 -5.37 31.44 18.29
N LEU A 108 -5.13 30.30 18.96
CA LEU A 108 -5.88 29.07 18.73
C LEU A 108 -7.36 29.24 19.09
N GLU A 109 -7.66 29.90 20.21
CA GLU A 109 -9.04 30.21 20.62
C GLU A 109 -9.76 31.07 19.57
N ILE A 110 -9.10 32.11 19.05
CA ILE A 110 -9.66 32.97 18.00
C ILE A 110 -9.96 32.13 16.74
N ALA A 111 -9.05 31.26 16.33
CA ALA A 111 -9.25 30.40 15.16
C ALA A 111 -10.45 29.45 15.33
N ILE A 112 -10.58 28.81 16.50
CA ILE A 112 -11.73 27.94 16.82
C ILE A 112 -13.03 28.75 16.81
N ARG A 113 -13.02 29.95 17.41
CA ARG A 113 -14.20 30.83 17.46
C ARG A 113 -14.64 31.29 16.07
N VAL A 114 -13.69 31.69 15.22
CA VAL A 114 -13.98 32.05 13.82
C VAL A 114 -14.52 30.84 13.06
N TYR A 115 -13.92 29.65 13.22
CA TYR A 115 -14.39 28.44 12.56
C TYR A 115 -15.82 28.06 12.96
N THR A 116 -16.13 28.06 14.26
CA THR A 116 -17.49 27.77 14.78
C THR A 116 -18.52 28.83 14.42
N SER A 117 -18.10 30.04 14.07
CA SER A 117 -19.01 31.06 13.52
C SER A 117 -19.41 30.79 12.06
N LEU A 118 -18.60 30.02 11.32
CA LEU A 118 -18.83 29.68 9.92
C LEU A 118 -19.50 28.31 9.74
N TYR A 119 -19.25 27.37 10.66
CA TYR A 119 -19.71 25.98 10.55
C TYR A 119 -20.29 25.46 11.85
N LYS A 120 -21.19 24.48 11.73
CA LYS A 120 -21.85 23.85 12.87
C LYS A 120 -20.86 23.07 13.73
N GLN A 121 -21.20 22.92 15.01
CA GLN A 121 -20.37 22.26 16.01
C GLN A 121 -20.07 20.79 15.66
N GLU A 122 -20.97 20.09 14.96
CA GLU A 122 -20.76 18.70 14.54
C GLU A 122 -19.56 18.58 13.59
N ARG A 123 -19.36 19.56 12.70
CA ARG A 123 -18.22 19.58 11.78
C ARG A 123 -16.90 19.70 12.56
N LEU A 124 -16.85 20.59 13.54
CA LEU A 124 -15.70 20.74 14.44
C LEU A 124 -15.42 19.44 15.20
N ARG A 125 -16.44 18.79 15.76
CA ARG A 125 -16.27 17.50 16.47
C ARG A 125 -15.71 16.41 15.57
N SER A 126 -16.23 16.30 14.35
CA SER A 126 -15.74 15.32 13.36
C SER A 126 -14.28 15.61 12.98
N PHE A 127 -13.95 16.87 12.74
CA PHE A 127 -12.60 17.32 12.45
C PHE A 127 -11.63 17.00 13.60
N LEU A 128 -11.98 17.34 14.85
CA LEU A 128 -11.15 17.07 16.03
C LEU A 128 -10.94 15.57 16.24
N SER A 129 -12.00 14.77 16.11
CA SER A 129 -11.90 13.31 16.20
C SER A 129 -10.91 12.75 15.16
N LYS A 130 -11.03 13.21 13.92
CA LYS A 130 -10.11 12.84 12.84
C LYS A 130 -8.67 13.27 13.15
N MET A 131 -8.47 14.47 13.67
CA MET A 131 -7.16 15.00 14.05
C MET A 131 -6.51 14.18 15.17
N ILE A 132 -7.27 13.82 16.20
CA ILE A 132 -6.78 12.98 17.31
C ILE A 132 -6.37 11.60 16.81
N ILE A 133 -7.22 10.97 15.98
CA ILE A 133 -6.87 9.67 15.36
C ILE A 133 -5.61 9.79 14.52
N GLN A 134 -5.49 10.87 13.73
CA GLN A 134 -4.32 11.12 12.91
C GLN A 134 -3.05 11.34 13.74
N SER A 135 -3.08 12.16 14.79
CA SER A 135 -1.91 12.41 15.63
C SER A 135 -1.46 11.14 16.35
N SER A 136 -2.40 10.38 16.93
CA SER A 136 -2.08 9.10 17.57
C SER A 136 -1.51 8.09 16.58
N SER A 137 -2.00 8.06 15.33
CA SER A 137 -1.44 7.18 14.31
C SER A 137 -0.04 7.62 13.86
N VAL A 138 0.23 8.93 13.76
CA VAL A 138 1.56 9.46 13.38
C VAL A 138 2.57 9.23 14.49
N GLU A 139 2.21 9.45 15.76
CA GLU A 139 3.08 9.16 16.91
C GLU A 139 3.37 7.66 17.02
N ALA A 140 2.36 6.80 16.90
CA ALA A 140 2.54 5.35 16.89
C ALA A 140 3.47 4.90 15.76
N VAL A 141 3.29 5.45 14.54
CA VAL A 141 4.19 5.16 13.41
C VAL A 141 5.60 5.70 13.68
N ALA A 142 5.74 6.93 14.19
CA ALA A 142 7.05 7.52 14.48
C ALA A 142 7.81 6.75 15.57
N ASP A 143 7.14 6.30 16.62
CA ASP A 143 7.74 5.49 17.68
C ASP A 143 8.11 4.08 17.19
N PHE A 144 7.33 3.51 16.27
CA PHE A 144 7.66 2.22 15.67
C PHE A 144 8.80 2.33 14.64
N VAL A 145 8.86 3.42 13.86
CA VAL A 145 9.97 3.74 12.93
C VAL A 145 11.29 3.95 13.68
N LYS A 146 11.26 4.44 14.94
CA LYS A 146 12.48 4.50 15.77
C LYS A 146 13.04 3.11 16.11
N ILE A 147 12.19 2.07 16.09
CA ILE A 147 12.53 0.70 16.47
C ILE A 147 12.88 -0.15 15.24
N VAL A 148 12.22 0.09 14.10
CA VAL A 148 12.36 -0.71 12.88
C VAL A 148 13.09 0.06 11.79
N SER A 149 14.24 -0.47 11.36
CA SER A 149 15.11 0.16 10.36
C SER A 149 14.68 -0.01 8.90
N ASP A 150 13.85 -1.01 8.58
CA ASP A 150 13.32 -1.24 7.22
C ASP A 150 11.82 -0.85 7.12
N PRO A 151 11.44 0.09 6.24
CA PRO A 151 10.03 0.42 5.97
C PRO A 151 9.14 -0.77 5.60
N LYS A 152 9.69 -1.84 5.01
CA LYS A 152 8.92 -3.05 4.70
C LYS A 152 8.62 -3.88 5.93
N GLU A 153 9.60 -4.05 6.82
CA GLU A 153 9.39 -4.74 8.10
C GLU A 153 8.34 -4.00 8.95
N LEU A 154 8.33 -2.66 8.88
CA LEU A 154 7.30 -1.85 9.51
C LEU A 154 5.90 -2.15 8.94
N GLU A 155 5.77 -2.23 7.61
CA GLU A 155 4.49 -2.57 6.97
C GLU A 155 3.98 -3.94 7.45
N TYR A 156 4.86 -4.94 7.52
CA TYR A 156 4.51 -6.29 7.98
C TYR A 156 4.07 -6.28 9.45
N ALA A 157 4.81 -5.60 10.32
CA ALA A 157 4.51 -5.51 11.74
C ALA A 157 3.17 -4.80 12.01
N ILE A 158 2.89 -3.70 11.30
CA ILE A 158 1.61 -2.97 11.43
C ILE A 158 0.44 -3.86 11.01
N VAL A 159 0.57 -4.56 9.87
CA VAL A 159 -0.48 -5.48 9.40
C VAL A 159 -0.72 -6.59 10.41
N LEU A 160 0.35 -7.21 10.92
CA LEU A 160 0.25 -8.27 11.93
C LEU A 160 -0.42 -7.77 13.20
N GLN A 161 -0.01 -6.62 13.73
CA GLN A 161 -0.57 -6.04 14.95
C GLN A 161 -2.05 -5.66 14.77
N HIS A 162 -2.41 -5.04 13.64
CA HIS A 162 -3.79 -4.67 13.35
C HIS A 162 -4.70 -5.91 13.26
N TRP A 163 -4.26 -6.95 12.55
CA TRP A 163 -5.06 -8.18 12.41
C TRP A 163 -5.11 -8.98 13.70
N THR A 164 -4.04 -9.01 14.47
CA THR A 164 -4.05 -9.60 15.82
C THR A 164 -5.07 -8.92 16.71
N HIS A 165 -5.13 -7.58 16.70
CA HIS A 165 -6.15 -6.84 17.44
C HIS A 165 -7.58 -7.19 16.99
N LEU A 166 -7.81 -7.35 15.68
CA LEU A 166 -9.10 -7.79 15.17
C LEU A 166 -9.46 -9.22 15.62
N CYS A 167 -8.49 -10.14 15.62
CA CYS A 167 -8.68 -11.50 16.13
C CYS A 167 -9.03 -11.50 17.63
N GLN A 168 -8.29 -10.72 18.44
CA GLN A 168 -8.54 -10.58 19.88
C GLN A 168 -9.92 -9.98 20.19
N THR A 169 -10.42 -9.08 19.33
CA THR A 169 -11.75 -8.47 19.46
C THR A 169 -12.88 -9.28 18.80
N LYS A 170 -12.65 -10.59 18.54
CA LYS A 170 -13.61 -11.53 17.93
C LYS A 170 -14.09 -11.13 16.53
N LYS A 171 -13.29 -10.37 15.78
CA LYS A 171 -13.55 -9.94 14.40
C LYS A 171 -12.70 -10.71 13.39
N GLN A 172 -12.41 -11.97 13.65
CA GLN A 172 -11.56 -12.82 12.80
C GLN A 172 -12.07 -12.97 11.36
N ASP A 173 -13.39 -12.90 11.15
CA ASP A 173 -13.96 -13.02 9.80
C ASP A 173 -13.57 -11.83 8.91
N ILE A 174 -13.35 -10.65 9.49
CA ILE A 174 -12.81 -9.49 8.77
C ILE A 174 -11.39 -9.78 8.29
N VAL A 175 -10.56 -10.41 9.14
CA VAL A 175 -9.19 -10.78 8.79
C VAL A 175 -9.19 -11.81 7.65
N LYS A 176 -10.02 -12.86 7.75
CA LYS A 176 -10.18 -13.86 6.67
C LYS A 176 -10.62 -13.22 5.36
N ASN A 177 -11.61 -12.32 5.40
CA ASN A 177 -12.08 -11.62 4.21
C ASN A 177 -11.00 -10.72 3.60
N ASN A 178 -10.21 -10.03 4.43
CA ASN A 178 -9.10 -9.20 3.96
C ASN A 178 -7.99 -10.03 3.30
N ILE A 179 -7.64 -11.19 3.88
CA ILE A 179 -6.68 -12.12 3.28
C ILE A 179 -7.20 -12.62 1.94
N ALA A 180 -8.46 -13.07 1.88
CA ALA A 180 -9.09 -13.54 0.64
C ALA A 180 -9.10 -12.44 -0.45
N GLU A 181 -9.40 -11.20 -0.06
CA GLU A 181 -9.36 -10.03 -0.94
C GLU A 181 -7.94 -9.73 -1.46
N MET A 182 -6.93 -9.87 -0.60
CA MET A 182 -5.51 -9.72 -0.97
C MET A 182 -5.03 -10.80 -1.94
N LEU A 183 -5.65 -11.98 -1.92
CA LEU A 183 -5.32 -13.11 -2.79
C LEU A 183 -6.12 -13.15 -4.10
N LYS A 184 -6.92 -12.12 -4.40
CA LYS A 184 -7.59 -11.98 -5.70
C LYS A 184 -6.58 -11.59 -6.80
N SER A 185 -6.83 -12.06 -8.02
CA SER A 185 -5.91 -11.91 -9.16
C SER A 185 -5.47 -10.47 -9.45
N TYR A 186 -6.37 -9.48 -9.32
CA TYR A 186 -6.03 -8.07 -9.56
C TYR A 186 -5.18 -7.42 -8.46
N LYS A 187 -5.02 -8.06 -7.30
CA LYS A 187 -4.38 -7.49 -6.10
C LYS A 187 -3.21 -8.32 -5.58
N VAL A 188 -3.13 -9.60 -5.96
CA VAL A 188 -2.17 -10.56 -5.42
C VAL A 188 -0.73 -10.15 -5.69
N THR A 189 -0.43 -9.55 -6.84
CA THR A 189 0.93 -9.11 -7.21
C THR A 189 1.53 -8.13 -6.22
N SER A 190 0.74 -7.18 -5.69
CA SER A 190 1.21 -6.23 -4.67
C SER A 190 1.03 -6.76 -3.25
N SER A 191 0.07 -7.65 -3.02
CA SER A 191 -0.33 -8.06 -1.66
C SER A 191 0.40 -9.30 -1.15
N LEU A 192 0.79 -10.23 -2.03
CA LEU A 192 1.47 -11.46 -1.64
C LEU A 192 2.82 -11.21 -0.95
N PRO A 193 3.68 -10.27 -1.41
CA PRO A 193 4.91 -9.95 -0.69
C PRO A 193 4.67 -9.50 0.76
N ILE A 194 3.55 -8.80 1.02
CA ILE A 194 3.16 -8.37 2.37
C ILE A 194 2.79 -9.59 3.22
N LEU A 195 1.98 -10.51 2.69
CA LEU A 195 1.56 -11.72 3.43
C LEU A 195 2.76 -12.61 3.77
N ILE A 196 3.69 -12.80 2.82
CA ILE A 196 4.93 -13.55 3.07
C ILE A 196 5.82 -12.82 4.08
N GLY A 197 5.91 -11.49 3.98
CA GLY A 197 6.61 -10.65 4.95
C GLY A 197 6.07 -10.82 6.37
N VAL A 198 4.75 -10.78 6.55
CA VAL A 198 4.08 -11.00 7.85
C VAL A 198 4.41 -12.39 8.42
N LEU A 199 4.42 -13.44 7.59
CA LEU A 199 4.78 -14.80 8.03
C LEU A 199 6.26 -14.95 8.39
N SER A 200 7.14 -14.10 7.85
CA SER A 200 8.58 -14.14 8.09
C SER A 200 9.03 -13.48 9.39
N ILE A 201 8.11 -12.88 10.16
CA ILE A 201 8.41 -12.27 11.46
C ILE A 201 8.60 -13.38 12.51
N ASP A 202 9.75 -13.35 13.19
CA ASP A 202 10.18 -14.35 14.16
C ASP A 202 9.80 -13.97 15.61
N ASP A 203 10.08 -12.74 16.03
CA ASP A 203 9.81 -12.24 17.38
C ASP A 203 8.34 -11.84 17.57
N ILE A 204 7.48 -12.84 17.79
CA ILE A 204 6.03 -12.65 17.86
C ILE A 204 5.43 -13.15 19.18
N LYS A 205 4.33 -12.52 19.60
CA LYS A 205 3.56 -12.93 20.78
C LYS A 205 2.67 -14.12 20.44
N GLU A 206 2.22 -14.86 21.45
CA GLU A 206 1.30 -16.01 21.25
C GLU A 206 0.03 -15.62 20.48
N SER A 207 -0.50 -14.42 20.71
CA SER A 207 -1.65 -13.89 19.96
C SER A 207 -1.41 -13.73 18.47
N ASP A 208 -0.16 -13.44 18.10
CA ASP A 208 0.23 -13.19 16.71
C ASP A 208 0.38 -14.51 15.94
N ILE A 209 0.73 -15.61 16.65
CA ILE A 209 0.83 -16.96 16.08
C ILE A 209 -0.51 -17.37 15.45
N PHE A 210 -1.62 -17.11 16.13
CA PHE A 210 -2.95 -17.40 15.61
C PHE A 210 -3.24 -16.64 14.31
N THR A 211 -2.87 -15.36 14.24
CA THR A 211 -3.05 -14.54 13.03
C THR A 211 -2.14 -15.01 11.90
N GLN A 212 -0.87 -15.32 12.17
CA GLN A 212 0.02 -15.93 11.17
C GLN A 212 -0.53 -17.26 10.66
N HIS A 213 -1.12 -18.09 11.53
CA HIS A 213 -1.74 -19.36 11.12
C HIS A 213 -2.90 -19.16 10.14
N LEU A 214 -3.75 -18.14 10.34
CA LEU A 214 -4.83 -17.82 9.39
C LEU A 214 -4.29 -17.43 8.00
N ILE A 215 -3.19 -16.68 7.96
CA ILE A 215 -2.52 -16.30 6.71
C ILE A 215 -1.94 -17.55 6.05
N LEU A 216 -1.22 -18.37 6.81
CA LEU A 216 -0.60 -19.59 6.32
C LEU A 216 -1.63 -20.53 5.71
N GLN A 217 -2.74 -20.80 6.38
CA GLN A 217 -3.81 -21.66 5.85
C GLN A 217 -4.37 -21.13 4.52
N SER A 218 -4.66 -19.82 4.45
CA SER A 218 -5.16 -19.20 3.22
C SER A 218 -4.15 -19.30 2.06
N LEU A 219 -2.85 -19.21 2.37
CA LEU A 219 -1.79 -19.39 1.39
C LEU A 219 -1.62 -20.85 0.97
N LEU A 220 -1.73 -21.81 1.89
CA LEU A 220 -1.67 -23.24 1.58
C LEU A 220 -2.82 -23.63 0.65
N ASP A 221 -4.04 -23.17 0.93
CA ASP A 221 -5.19 -23.37 0.04
C ASP A 221 -4.92 -22.84 -1.37
N LYS A 222 -4.28 -21.66 -1.47
CA LYS A 222 -3.88 -21.09 -2.76
C LYS A 222 -2.70 -21.80 -3.42
N LEU A 223 -1.76 -22.33 -2.63
CA LEU A 223 -0.65 -23.13 -3.11
C LEU A 223 -1.09 -24.50 -3.65
N LEU A 224 -2.33 -24.93 -3.44
CA LEU A 224 -2.91 -26.14 -4.04
C LEU A 224 -3.71 -25.83 -5.30
N ASP A 225 -4.08 -24.57 -5.54
CA ASP A 225 -4.86 -24.15 -6.69
C ASP A 225 -4.00 -24.04 -7.97
N ARG A 226 -4.19 -25.00 -8.88
CA ARG A 226 -3.53 -25.05 -10.21
C ARG A 226 -4.40 -24.45 -11.33
N SER A 227 -5.51 -23.80 -11.00
CA SER A 227 -6.39 -23.21 -12.00
C SER A 227 -5.77 -21.99 -12.69
N LEU A 228 -6.26 -21.70 -13.89
CA LEU A 228 -5.89 -20.50 -14.65
C LEU A 228 -6.06 -19.21 -13.83
N LEU A 229 -7.06 -19.16 -12.94
CA LEU A 229 -7.36 -17.99 -12.11
C LEU A 229 -6.31 -17.72 -11.03
N SER A 230 -5.47 -18.71 -10.71
CA SER A 230 -4.39 -18.60 -9.72
C SER A 230 -3.01 -18.42 -10.35
N LYS A 231 -2.94 -18.25 -11.68
CA LYS A 231 -1.71 -17.92 -12.41
C LYS A 231 -0.97 -16.72 -11.81
N GLU A 232 -1.70 -15.65 -11.50
CA GLU A 232 -1.10 -14.39 -11.04
C GLU A 232 -0.51 -14.53 -9.64
N PHE A 233 -1.06 -15.43 -8.83
CA PHE A 233 -0.49 -15.80 -7.54
C PHE A 233 0.87 -16.48 -7.72
N TRP A 234 0.99 -17.44 -8.64
CA TRP A 234 2.23 -18.16 -8.91
C TRP A 234 3.32 -17.25 -9.48
N ILE A 235 2.96 -16.36 -10.42
CA ILE A 235 3.88 -15.36 -10.97
C ILE A 235 4.37 -14.44 -9.85
N ALA A 236 3.46 -13.94 -9.01
CA ALA A 236 3.83 -13.08 -7.88
C ALA A 236 4.78 -13.80 -6.92
N LEU A 237 4.49 -15.06 -6.58
CA LEU A 237 5.32 -15.87 -5.68
C LEU A 237 6.73 -16.10 -6.25
N CYS A 238 6.83 -16.37 -7.55
CA CYS A 238 8.11 -16.69 -8.18
C CYS A 238 8.95 -15.44 -8.49
N LYS A 239 8.32 -14.31 -8.83
CA LYS A 239 9.03 -13.14 -9.37
C LYS A 239 9.02 -11.90 -8.49
N MET A 240 8.00 -11.73 -7.64
CA MET A 240 7.79 -10.49 -6.88
C MET A 240 8.13 -10.64 -5.40
N VAL A 241 8.03 -11.86 -4.85
CA VAL A 241 8.36 -12.14 -3.46
C VAL A 241 9.88 -12.20 -3.27
N ASP A 242 10.36 -11.48 -2.26
CA ASP A 242 11.76 -11.49 -1.84
C ASP A 242 12.18 -12.90 -1.40
N LYS A 243 13.29 -13.40 -1.96
CA LYS A 243 13.79 -14.75 -1.71
C LYS A 243 14.21 -14.95 -0.26
N THR A 244 14.71 -13.91 0.41
CA THR A 244 15.11 -13.98 1.82
C THR A 244 13.90 -14.22 2.72
N LEU A 245 12.79 -13.54 2.46
CA LEU A 245 11.53 -13.74 3.18
C LEU A 245 10.94 -15.13 2.88
N LEU A 246 10.99 -15.56 1.62
CA LEU A 246 10.53 -16.88 1.21
C LEU A 246 11.29 -18.01 1.92
N ILE A 247 12.62 -17.89 2.01
CA ILE A 247 13.48 -18.81 2.77
C ILE A 247 13.04 -18.90 4.22
N LYS A 248 12.89 -17.75 4.91
CA LYS A 248 12.46 -17.71 6.32
C LYS A 248 11.13 -18.44 6.53
N VAL A 249 10.15 -18.17 5.67
CA VAL A 249 8.83 -18.82 5.75
C VAL A 249 8.93 -20.33 5.51
N CYS A 250 9.74 -20.77 4.55
CA CYS A 250 9.96 -22.20 4.27
C CYS A 250 10.68 -22.94 5.40
N ALA A 251 11.66 -22.30 6.03
CA ALA A 251 12.38 -22.86 7.18
C ALA A 251 11.45 -23.01 8.40
N LYS A 252 10.56 -22.03 8.61
CA LYS A 252 9.59 -22.01 9.71
C LYS A 252 8.40 -22.95 9.49
N ASN A 253 7.97 -23.15 8.25
CA ASN A 253 6.73 -23.86 7.91
C ASN A 253 6.97 -24.94 6.84
N GLU A 254 7.08 -26.19 7.28
CA GLU A 254 7.38 -27.34 6.42
C GLU A 254 6.29 -27.60 5.36
N ASP A 255 5.01 -27.46 5.72
CA ASP A 255 3.88 -27.62 4.79
C ASP A 255 3.93 -26.61 3.64
N PHE A 256 4.38 -25.39 3.93
CA PHE A 256 4.55 -24.35 2.92
C PHE A 256 5.69 -24.72 1.95
N LEU A 257 6.83 -25.17 2.49
CA LEU A 257 7.97 -25.64 1.70
C LEU A 257 7.55 -26.81 0.77
N ILE A 258 6.87 -27.82 1.31
CA ILE A 258 6.41 -28.97 0.52
C ILE A 258 5.45 -28.52 -0.58
N SER A 259 4.50 -27.65 -0.27
CA SER A 259 3.52 -27.15 -1.24
C SER A 259 4.18 -26.34 -2.36
N LEU A 260 5.18 -25.52 -2.03
CA LEU A 260 6.00 -24.79 -3.00
C LEU A 260 6.80 -25.75 -3.89
N LEU A 261 7.45 -26.77 -3.32
CA LEU A 261 8.22 -27.75 -4.09
C LEU A 261 7.32 -28.59 -5.00
N ASN A 262 6.09 -28.93 -4.56
CA ASN A 262 5.13 -29.60 -5.41
C ASN A 262 4.71 -28.74 -6.61
N PHE A 263 4.63 -27.42 -6.44
CA PHE A 263 4.44 -26.50 -7.57
C PHE A 263 5.66 -26.48 -8.49
N VAL A 264 6.89 -26.45 -7.95
CA VAL A 264 8.11 -26.53 -8.76
C VAL A 264 8.16 -27.82 -9.59
N VAL A 265 7.84 -28.97 -8.97
CA VAL A 265 7.78 -30.26 -9.66
C VAL A 265 6.72 -30.24 -10.77
N TYR A 266 5.53 -29.74 -10.46
CA TYR A 266 4.46 -29.58 -11.44
C TYR A 266 4.90 -28.72 -12.63
N THR A 267 5.39 -27.49 -12.39
CA THR A 267 5.78 -26.58 -13.47
C THR A 267 6.96 -27.13 -14.27
N GLY A 268 7.97 -27.71 -13.61
CA GLY A 268 9.11 -28.32 -14.28
C GLY A 268 8.73 -29.53 -15.14
N SER A 269 7.75 -30.34 -14.72
CA SER A 269 7.23 -31.45 -15.52
C SER A 269 6.52 -31.03 -16.82
N LEU A 270 6.11 -29.76 -16.91
CA LEU A 270 5.48 -29.16 -18.09
C LEU A 270 6.47 -28.42 -18.99
N MET A 271 7.77 -28.44 -18.66
CA MET A 271 8.81 -27.83 -19.48
C MET A 271 9.35 -28.82 -20.50
N ASN A 272 9.64 -28.31 -21.69
CA ASN A 272 10.30 -29.05 -22.76
C ASN A 272 11.63 -28.36 -23.11
N LYS A 273 12.62 -29.17 -23.48
CA LYS A 273 13.92 -28.65 -23.93
C LYS A 273 13.77 -28.12 -25.35
N ALA A 274 13.87 -26.80 -25.52
CA ALA A 274 13.82 -26.15 -26.82
C ALA A 274 15.05 -26.52 -27.67
N CYS A 275 15.02 -26.25 -28.99
CA CYS A 275 16.11 -26.59 -29.92
C CYS A 275 17.49 -26.01 -29.55
N GLN A 276 17.56 -25.04 -28.64
CA GLN A 276 18.79 -24.43 -28.12
C GLN A 276 19.30 -25.07 -26.82
N GLY A 277 18.68 -26.16 -26.36
CA GLY A 277 19.05 -26.83 -25.11
C GLY A 277 18.50 -26.15 -23.85
N VAL A 278 17.70 -25.10 -23.99
CA VAL A 278 17.09 -24.35 -22.88
C VAL A 278 15.70 -24.90 -22.56
N TRP A 279 15.43 -25.12 -21.27
CA TRP A 279 14.11 -25.54 -20.80
C TRP A 279 13.10 -24.39 -20.89
N GLN A 280 12.00 -24.63 -21.59
CA GLN A 280 10.93 -23.67 -21.77
C GLN A 280 9.58 -24.32 -21.50
N THR A 281 8.68 -23.56 -20.89
CA THR A 281 7.30 -23.98 -20.65
C THR A 281 6.53 -24.03 -21.97
N ASP A 282 5.95 -25.18 -22.31
CA ASP A 282 5.18 -25.32 -23.56
C ASP A 282 3.77 -24.72 -23.39
N SER A 283 3.49 -23.68 -24.19
CA SER A 283 2.22 -22.94 -24.16
C SER A 283 1.00 -23.77 -24.57
N ARG A 284 1.20 -24.97 -25.12
CA ARG A 284 0.12 -25.91 -25.46
C ARG A 284 -0.37 -26.72 -24.26
N ILE A 285 0.45 -26.84 -23.22
CA ILE A 285 0.18 -27.70 -22.06
C ILE A 285 0.16 -26.95 -20.72
N SER A 286 0.79 -25.77 -20.65
CA SER A 286 0.81 -24.95 -19.44
C SER A 286 0.14 -23.60 -19.66
N PHE A 287 -0.68 -23.21 -18.67
CA PHE A 287 -1.30 -21.89 -18.61
C PHE A 287 -0.39 -20.80 -18.02
N CYS A 288 0.75 -21.20 -17.44
CA CYS A 288 1.71 -20.30 -16.80
C CYS A 288 3.05 -20.39 -17.52
N THR A 289 3.11 -19.81 -18.73
CA THR A 289 4.32 -19.79 -19.57
C THR A 289 5.34 -18.75 -19.14
N GLU A 290 4.93 -17.81 -18.29
CA GLU A 290 5.78 -16.74 -17.77
C GLU A 290 6.84 -17.25 -16.80
N ILE A 291 6.60 -18.40 -16.15
CA ILE A 291 7.57 -19.01 -15.24
C ILE A 291 8.49 -19.91 -16.07
N GLY A 292 9.76 -19.52 -16.14
CA GLY A 292 10.81 -20.24 -16.86
C GLY A 292 11.73 -21.05 -15.95
N TYR A 293 12.68 -21.74 -16.58
CA TYR A 293 13.71 -22.50 -15.88
C TYR A 293 14.48 -21.64 -14.87
N ASP A 294 14.88 -20.43 -15.26
CA ASP A 294 15.62 -19.51 -14.40
C ASP A 294 14.83 -19.13 -13.13
N ASP A 295 13.51 -18.96 -13.23
CA ASP A 295 12.65 -18.64 -12.09
C ASP A 295 12.64 -19.82 -11.09
N ILE A 296 12.51 -21.04 -11.60
CA ILE A 296 12.58 -22.28 -10.80
C ILE A 296 13.97 -22.42 -10.15
N PHE A 297 15.02 -22.27 -10.95
CA PHE A 297 16.39 -22.39 -10.49
C PHE A 297 16.70 -21.38 -9.38
N GLN A 298 16.30 -20.12 -9.53
CA GLN A 298 16.52 -19.09 -8.51
C GLN A 298 15.84 -19.43 -7.19
N ILE A 299 14.62 -19.98 -7.21
CA ILE A 299 13.91 -20.43 -5.99
C ILE A 299 14.69 -21.56 -5.34
N LEU A 300 15.01 -22.62 -6.10
CA LEU A 300 15.70 -23.80 -5.56
C LEU A 300 17.09 -23.47 -5.03
N ASN A 301 17.86 -22.66 -5.75
CA ASN A 301 19.19 -22.20 -5.36
C ASN A 301 19.15 -21.39 -4.06
N SER A 302 18.13 -20.55 -3.90
CA SER A 302 17.91 -19.79 -2.66
C SER A 302 17.59 -20.74 -1.48
N LEU A 303 16.73 -21.73 -1.68
CA LEU A 303 16.34 -22.69 -0.64
C LEU A 303 17.49 -23.63 -0.24
N VAL A 304 18.28 -24.11 -1.21
CA VAL A 304 19.44 -25.00 -0.96
C VAL A 304 20.53 -24.30 -0.13
N LYS A 305 20.64 -22.97 -0.23
CA LYS A 305 21.59 -22.14 0.50
C LYS A 305 21.12 -21.72 1.91
N ALA A 306 19.89 -22.05 2.28
CA ALA A 306 19.28 -21.60 3.54
C ALA A 306 19.85 -22.32 4.77
N ASP A 307 19.28 -23.48 5.10
CA ASP A 307 19.72 -24.34 6.18
C ASP A 307 19.75 -25.80 5.72
N GLU A 308 20.45 -26.65 6.46
CA GLU A 308 20.65 -28.05 6.10
C GLU A 308 19.34 -28.86 6.10
N LYS A 309 18.33 -28.48 6.89
CA LYS A 309 17.02 -29.15 6.90
C LYS A 309 16.28 -28.85 5.59
N VAL A 310 16.15 -27.58 5.22
CA VAL A 310 15.51 -27.14 3.98
C VAL A 310 16.24 -27.73 2.78
N ARG A 311 17.58 -27.68 2.77
CA ARG A 311 18.40 -28.28 1.71
C ARG A 311 18.10 -29.76 1.50
N LYS A 312 18.04 -30.56 2.56
CA LYS A 312 17.73 -31.99 2.48
C LYS A 312 16.35 -32.25 1.87
N VAL A 313 15.34 -31.47 2.28
CA VAL A 313 13.98 -31.59 1.73
C VAL A 313 13.95 -31.26 0.24
N VAL A 314 14.65 -30.20 -0.18
CA VAL A 314 14.73 -29.80 -1.60
C VAL A 314 15.40 -30.89 -2.44
N ILE A 315 16.58 -31.36 -2.04
CA ILE A 315 17.33 -32.38 -2.80
C ILE A 315 16.59 -33.72 -2.81
N GLY A 316 15.95 -34.09 -1.70
CA GLY A 316 15.07 -35.25 -1.63
C GLY A 316 13.94 -35.15 -2.65
N ARG A 317 13.19 -34.04 -2.65
CA ARG A 317 12.04 -33.88 -3.54
C ARG A 317 12.42 -33.86 -5.03
N LEU A 318 13.56 -33.27 -5.40
CA LEU A 318 14.08 -33.33 -6.77
C LEU A 318 14.49 -34.76 -7.18
N SER A 319 14.90 -35.59 -6.23
CA SER A 319 15.21 -37.00 -6.48
C SER A 319 13.96 -37.82 -6.68
N ASP A 320 12.92 -37.57 -5.90
CA ASP A 320 11.61 -38.19 -6.08
C ASP A 320 11.02 -37.82 -7.45
N ALA A 321 11.03 -36.53 -7.80
CA ALA A 321 10.53 -36.04 -9.08
C ALA A 321 11.25 -36.68 -10.29
N LYS A 322 12.57 -36.91 -10.18
CA LYS A 322 13.32 -37.65 -11.19
C LYS A 322 12.80 -39.08 -11.34
N SER A 323 12.56 -39.78 -10.23
CA SER A 323 12.07 -41.16 -10.26
C SER A 323 10.63 -41.29 -10.78
N GLU A 324 9.80 -40.25 -10.58
CA GLU A 324 8.38 -40.26 -10.97
C GLU A 324 8.15 -39.85 -12.43
N PHE A 325 8.92 -38.88 -12.96
CA PHE A 325 8.62 -38.25 -14.25
C PHE A 325 9.66 -38.48 -15.36
N ASP A 326 10.77 -39.20 -15.08
CA ASP A 326 11.84 -39.56 -16.03
C ASP A 326 12.20 -38.44 -17.03
N SER A 327 12.50 -37.25 -16.50
CA SER A 327 12.80 -36.04 -17.28
C SER A 327 14.18 -35.47 -16.94
N ASP A 328 14.93 -35.11 -17.98
CA ASP A 328 16.30 -34.57 -17.88
C ASP A 328 16.38 -33.22 -17.15
N ILE A 329 15.25 -32.50 -16.98
CA ILE A 329 15.23 -31.19 -16.32
C ILE A 329 15.74 -31.30 -14.87
N TRP A 330 15.44 -32.42 -14.20
CA TRP A 330 15.83 -32.64 -12.82
C TRP A 330 17.33 -32.87 -12.68
N ASP A 331 17.96 -33.49 -13.69
CA ASP A 331 19.41 -33.68 -13.73
C ASP A 331 20.13 -32.37 -14.05
N ASP A 332 19.59 -31.58 -14.98
CA ASP A 332 20.09 -30.25 -15.29
C ASP A 332 20.00 -29.34 -14.04
N LEU A 333 18.86 -29.30 -13.35
CA LEU A 333 18.70 -28.54 -12.10
C LEU A 333 19.65 -29.01 -11.00
N LYS A 334 19.81 -30.31 -10.78
CA LYS A 334 20.74 -30.84 -9.76
C LYS A 334 22.19 -30.49 -10.06
N ARG A 335 22.59 -30.54 -11.33
CA ARG A 335 23.93 -30.15 -11.75
C ARG A 335 24.18 -28.67 -11.47
N ASP A 336 23.21 -27.81 -11.80
CA ASP A 336 23.36 -26.36 -11.68
C ASP A 336 23.25 -25.87 -10.22
N LEU A 337 22.66 -26.67 -9.32
CA LEU A 337 22.56 -26.41 -7.88
C LEU A 337 23.80 -26.83 -7.06
N ASN A 338 24.68 -27.67 -7.63
CA ASN A 338 25.95 -28.10 -7.03
C ASN A 338 27.10 -27.21 -7.52
#